data_AF-A0A9E3PYY9-F1
#
_entry.id   AF-A0A9E3PYY9-F1
#
_cell.length_a   1.000
_cell.length_b   1.000
_cell.length_c   1.000
_cell.angle_alpha   90.00
_cell.angle_beta   90.00
_cell.angle_gamma   90.00
#
_symmetry.space_group_name_H-M   'P 1'
#
loop_
_entity.id
_entity.type
_entity.pdbx_description
1 polymer ?
#
loop_
_entity_poly.entity_id
_entity_poly.type
_entity_poly.pdbx_seq_one_letter_code
_entity_poly.pdbx_strand_id
1 'polypeptide(L)'
;MAEWLYEDGIGEARAILIESGRLIEARVELPGLRAGTVTRGRLRAERRVELAGGGEALLDGPARVSEGAELTVRINREAIPEPGRAKLARATASTDAPVAGPDLLTRMRSTALPIRICHPHETDRFEELGWSEVIEEARTGEIAFAGGALRMAVTPAMTVFDVDGSLPVDQLAVAAAGAAARAIVRHDIGGSIGIDFPTLSGRGARQAVADAIDAALPQPFERTALNGFGFMQIIRRRTRASIPELIAADPAGAELRAELRRIERVPPPAPDTHMMSAPLLRRLARSPEWVEELHRRTGGRTQFVERR
;
A
#
# COMPACT_ATOMS: atom_id res chain seq x y z
N MET A 1 20.53 12.86 2.68
CA MET A 1 19.41 13.74 2.25
C MET A 1 18.25 12.84 1.87
N ALA A 2 17.04 13.19 2.29
CA ALA A 2 15.84 12.41 1.96
C ALA A 2 15.25 12.90 0.63
N GLU A 3 14.86 12.00 -0.27
CA GLU A 3 14.23 12.33 -1.56
C GLU A 3 13.19 11.28 -1.97
N TRP A 4 12.12 11.73 -2.62
CA TRP A 4 11.17 10.83 -3.28
C TRP A 4 11.62 10.50 -4.69
N LEU A 5 11.55 9.22 -5.05
CA LEU A 5 11.52 8.77 -6.43
C LEU A 5 10.08 8.43 -6.80
N TYR A 6 9.64 8.83 -7.99
CA TYR A 6 8.29 8.60 -8.48
C TYR A 6 8.28 8.03 -9.88
N GLU A 7 7.44 7.02 -10.10
CA GLU A 7 7.19 6.41 -11.40
C GLU A 7 5.69 6.42 -11.71
N ASP A 8 5.36 6.88 -12.92
CA ASP A 8 4.01 6.74 -13.50
C ASP A 8 3.97 5.50 -14.39
N GLY A 9 3.64 4.36 -13.79
CA GLY A 9 3.61 3.05 -14.45
C GLY A 9 2.29 2.78 -15.15
N ILE A 10 2.25 1.68 -15.90
CA ILE A 10 1.03 1.22 -16.56
C ILE A 10 0.11 0.58 -15.52
N GLY A 11 -1.05 1.19 -15.31
CA GLY A 11 -2.06 0.68 -14.37
C GLY A 11 -1.74 0.90 -12.90
N GLU A 12 -0.64 1.59 -12.56
CA GLU A 12 -0.31 2.03 -11.20
C GLU A 12 0.74 3.15 -11.19
N ALA A 13 0.67 4.01 -10.18
CA ALA A 13 1.76 4.92 -9.84
C ALA A 13 2.53 4.38 -8.63
N ARG A 14 3.85 4.56 -8.63
CA ARG A 14 4.74 4.11 -7.55
C ARG A 14 5.56 5.27 -7.02
N ALA A 15 5.84 5.27 -5.72
CA ALA A 15 6.78 6.21 -5.12
C ALA A 15 7.58 5.53 -4.02
N ILE A 16 8.86 5.84 -3.92
CA ILE A 16 9.72 5.41 -2.82
C ILE A 16 10.44 6.60 -2.20
N LEU A 17 10.46 6.67 -0.87
CA LEU A 17 11.24 7.64 -0.12
C LEU A 17 12.58 7.01 0.23
N ILE A 18 13.64 7.68 -0.17
CA ILE A 18 15.01 7.25 0.09
C ILE A 18 15.62 8.18 1.12
N GLU A 19 16.25 7.61 2.14
CA GLU A 19 17.07 8.35 3.08
C GLU A 19 18.41 7.65 3.26
N SER A 20 19.50 8.40 3.10
CA SER A 20 20.87 7.87 3.25
C SER A 20 21.14 6.63 2.39
N GLY A 21 20.61 6.63 1.16
CA GLY A 21 20.77 5.53 0.20
C GLY A 21 19.92 4.30 0.49
N ARG A 22 18.93 4.39 1.39
CA ARG A 22 18.04 3.27 1.74
C ARG A 22 16.58 3.64 1.47
N LEU A 23 15.83 2.72 0.89
CA LEU A 23 14.38 2.82 0.80
C LEU A 23 13.77 2.69 2.21
N ILE A 24 13.08 3.74 2.65
CA ILE A 24 12.42 3.80 3.97
C ILE A 24 10.89 3.79 3.86
N GLU A 25 10.33 4.33 2.78
CA GLU A 25 8.89 4.30 2.49
C GLU A 25 8.62 3.86 1.06
N ALA A 26 7.61 3.03 0.85
CA ALA A 26 7.08 2.71 -0.46
C ALA A 26 5.58 3.00 -0.52
N ARG A 27 5.11 3.42 -1.70
CA ARG A 27 3.71 3.68 -1.99
C ARG A 27 3.37 3.15 -3.38
N VAL A 28 2.21 2.49 -3.47
CA VAL A 28 1.57 2.08 -4.72
C VAL A 28 0.18 2.69 -4.74
N GLU A 29 -0.17 3.37 -5.83
CA GLU A 29 -1.52 3.87 -6.08
C GLU A 29 -2.07 3.24 -7.35
N LEU A 30 -3.20 2.54 -7.23
CA LEU A 30 -3.96 2.05 -8.37
C LEU A 30 -4.99 3.11 -8.81
N PRO A 31 -5.41 3.12 -10.09
CA PRO A 31 -6.52 3.95 -10.55
C PRO A 31 -7.80 3.70 -9.73
N GLY A 32 -8.46 4.77 -9.32
CA GLY A 32 -9.72 4.66 -8.56
C GLY A 32 -10.07 5.90 -7.74
N LEU A 33 -11.08 5.75 -6.89
CA LEU A 33 -11.54 6.79 -5.98
C LEU A 33 -10.49 7.06 -4.89
N ARG A 34 -9.99 8.30 -4.83
CA ARG A 34 -8.92 8.70 -3.90
C ARG A 34 -9.48 9.33 -2.63
N ALA A 35 -8.80 9.11 -1.50
CA ALA A 35 -9.04 9.90 -0.30
C ALA A 35 -8.80 11.40 -0.60
N GLY A 36 -9.64 12.26 -0.03
CA GLY A 36 -9.68 13.70 -0.28
C GLY A 36 -10.64 14.12 -1.39
N THR A 37 -11.12 13.19 -2.23
CA THR A 37 -12.11 13.48 -3.27
C THR A 37 -13.37 14.06 -2.66
N VAL A 38 -13.83 15.20 -3.17
CA VAL A 38 -15.15 15.77 -2.87
C VAL A 38 -16.03 15.52 -4.09
N THR A 39 -17.16 14.87 -3.89
CA THR A 39 -18.07 14.55 -5.00
C THR A 39 -19.51 14.55 -4.55
N ARG A 40 -20.43 14.74 -5.50
CA ARG A 40 -21.86 14.56 -5.26
C ARG A 40 -22.18 13.07 -5.25
N GLY A 41 -23.20 12.72 -4.49
CA GLY A 41 -23.77 11.39 -4.50
C GLY A 41 -25.20 11.40 -4.02
N ARG A 42 -25.84 10.25 -4.10
CA ARG A 42 -27.21 10.04 -3.65
C ARG A 42 -27.23 9.11 -2.45
N LEU A 43 -27.89 9.54 -1.37
CA LEU A 43 -28.06 8.71 -0.19
C LEU A 43 -28.99 7.53 -0.51
N ARG A 44 -28.57 6.33 -0.11
CA ARG A 44 -29.31 5.08 -0.16
C ARG A 44 -29.49 4.55 1.27
N ALA A 45 -30.26 3.48 1.40
CA ALA A 45 -30.37 2.72 2.64
C ALA A 45 -29.00 2.39 3.28
N GLU A 46 -29.00 2.12 4.58
CA GLU A 46 -27.81 1.72 5.34
C GLU A 46 -26.64 2.71 5.27
N ARG A 47 -26.93 4.01 5.07
CA ARG A 47 -25.91 5.08 4.95
C ARG A 47 -24.97 4.91 3.76
N ARG A 48 -25.38 4.17 2.74
CA ARG A 48 -24.61 4.09 1.49
C ARG A 48 -24.85 5.33 0.65
N VAL A 49 -23.81 5.79 -0.01
CA VAL A 49 -23.85 6.92 -0.94
C VAL A 49 -23.38 6.40 -2.28
N GLU A 50 -24.28 6.40 -3.26
CA GLU A 50 -23.96 6.13 -4.65
C GLU A 50 -23.33 7.39 -5.23
N LEU A 51 -22.06 7.30 -5.64
CA LEU A 51 -21.28 8.46 -6.05
C LEU A 51 -21.54 8.80 -7.53
N ALA A 52 -21.62 10.08 -7.87
CA ALA A 52 -21.87 10.54 -9.23
C ALA A 52 -20.80 10.07 -10.25
N GLY A 53 -19.56 9.83 -9.78
CA GLY A 53 -18.46 9.29 -10.58
C GLY A 53 -18.41 7.76 -10.65
N GLY A 54 -19.45 7.07 -10.15
CA GLY A 54 -19.49 5.62 -10.00
C GLY A 54 -18.91 5.13 -8.67
N GLY A 55 -19.34 3.92 -8.29
CA GLY A 55 -18.97 3.30 -7.02
C GLY A 55 -19.80 3.78 -5.82
N GLU A 56 -19.54 3.19 -4.67
CA GLU A 56 -20.24 3.46 -3.41
C GLU A 56 -19.28 3.84 -2.29
N ALA A 57 -19.75 4.72 -1.41
CA ALA A 57 -19.12 4.99 -0.13
C ALA A 57 -20.11 4.80 1.02
N LEU A 58 -19.60 4.45 2.20
CA LEU A 58 -20.35 4.46 3.45
C LEU A 58 -20.18 5.83 4.11
N LEU A 59 -21.30 6.49 4.40
CA LEU A 59 -21.30 7.76 5.10
C LEU A 59 -20.99 7.57 6.58
N ASP A 60 -19.98 8.27 7.09
CA ASP A 60 -19.62 8.36 8.49
C ASP A 60 -20.37 9.53 9.16
N GLY A 61 -20.89 9.31 10.37
CA GLY A 61 -21.89 10.17 11.01
C GLY A 61 -23.33 10.15 10.40
N PRO A 62 -24.24 10.95 10.97
CA PRO A 62 -25.64 11.04 10.52
C PRO A 62 -25.75 11.79 9.19
N ALA A 63 -26.63 11.33 8.30
CA ALA A 63 -26.76 11.90 6.96
C ALA A 63 -27.39 13.30 6.92
N ARG A 64 -28.25 13.62 7.89
CA ARG A 64 -29.01 14.90 7.97
C ARG A 64 -29.83 15.23 6.71
N VAL A 65 -30.02 14.27 5.81
CA VAL A 65 -30.86 14.32 4.61
C VAL A 65 -31.66 13.02 4.49
N SER A 66 -32.78 13.05 3.77
CA SER A 66 -33.61 11.86 3.54
C SER A 66 -32.94 10.88 2.57
N GLU A 67 -33.31 9.61 2.65
CA GLU A 67 -32.96 8.64 1.60
C GLU A 67 -33.42 9.15 0.22
N GLY A 68 -32.61 8.89 -0.81
CA GLY A 68 -32.82 9.37 -2.17
C GLY A 68 -32.38 10.82 -2.41
N ALA A 69 -32.09 11.61 -1.37
CA ALA A 69 -31.59 12.96 -1.52
C ALA A 69 -30.15 13.00 -2.02
N GLU A 70 -29.82 14.05 -2.75
CA GLU A 70 -28.44 14.34 -3.12
C GLU A 70 -27.70 15.04 -1.97
N LEU A 71 -26.42 14.69 -1.83
CA LEU A 71 -25.52 15.33 -0.89
C LEU A 71 -24.11 15.38 -1.49
N THR A 72 -23.32 16.33 -1.01
CA THR A 72 -21.89 16.37 -1.30
C THR A 72 -21.14 15.66 -0.18
N VAL A 73 -20.19 14.82 -0.54
CA VAL A 73 -19.39 14.04 0.41
C VAL A 73 -17.91 14.16 0.11
N ARG A 74 -17.09 14.09 1.16
CA ARG A 74 -15.63 13.99 1.09
C ARG A 74 -15.21 12.58 1.45
N ILE A 75 -14.41 11.95 0.59
CA ILE A 75 -13.84 10.62 0.83
C ILE A 75 -12.70 10.74 1.84
N ASN A 76 -12.81 10.03 2.96
CA ASN A 76 -11.82 10.07 4.04
C ASN A 76 -10.95 8.80 4.09
N ARG A 77 -11.49 7.69 3.57
CA ARG A 77 -10.78 6.42 3.37
C ARG A 77 -11.23 5.82 2.04
N GLU A 78 -10.27 5.38 1.25
CA GLU A 78 -10.48 4.67 -0.02
C GLU A 78 -11.15 3.30 0.23
N ALA A 79 -11.68 2.69 -0.83
CA ALA A 79 -12.12 1.32 -0.74
C ALA A 79 -10.92 0.42 -0.38
N ILE A 80 -11.18 -0.57 0.46
CA ILE A 80 -10.16 -1.53 0.87
C ILE A 80 -10.55 -2.88 0.30
N PRO A 81 -9.70 -3.50 -0.52
CA PRO A 81 -9.97 -4.84 -1.00
C PRO A 81 -9.83 -5.85 0.14
N GLU A 82 -10.71 -6.83 0.18
CA GLU A 82 -10.65 -7.96 1.11
C GLU A 82 -11.14 -9.22 0.37
N PRO A 83 -10.68 -10.42 0.77
CA PRO A 83 -11.21 -11.66 0.23
C PRO A 83 -12.75 -11.70 0.34
N GLY A 84 -13.42 -11.98 -0.78
CA GLY A 84 -14.88 -12.05 -0.85
C GLY A 84 -15.56 -10.69 -1.07
N ARG A 85 -15.50 -9.77 -0.10
CA ARG A 85 -16.19 -8.46 -0.21
C ARG A 85 -15.31 -7.32 0.28
N ALA A 86 -14.98 -6.40 -0.62
CA ALA A 86 -14.27 -5.17 -0.29
C ALA A 86 -15.04 -4.31 0.74
N LYS A 87 -14.29 -3.71 1.67
CA LYS A 87 -14.81 -2.62 2.51
C LYS A 87 -14.98 -1.39 1.65
N LEU A 88 -16.22 -0.92 1.51
CA LEU A 88 -16.56 0.32 0.79
C LEU A 88 -15.69 1.49 1.28
N ALA A 89 -15.48 2.48 0.40
CA ALA A 89 -14.87 3.75 0.80
C ALA A 89 -15.66 4.37 1.96
N ARG A 90 -15.02 5.18 2.80
CA ARG A 90 -15.72 5.96 3.83
C ARG A 90 -15.72 7.42 3.46
N ALA A 91 -16.84 8.08 3.66
CA ALA A 91 -17.01 9.49 3.36
C ALA A 91 -17.68 10.24 4.53
N THR A 92 -17.50 11.54 4.62
CA THR A 92 -18.30 12.43 5.48
C THR A 92 -19.04 13.43 4.62
N ALA A 93 -20.19 13.92 5.09
CA ALA A 93 -20.88 15.03 4.43
C ALA A 93 -19.94 16.24 4.33
N SER A 94 -20.02 16.97 3.21
CA SER A 94 -19.21 18.15 2.94
C SER A 94 -20.05 19.22 2.24
N THR A 95 -19.67 20.48 2.42
CA THR A 95 -20.21 21.64 1.69
C THR A 95 -19.24 22.17 0.64
N ASP A 96 -18.05 21.57 0.53
CA ASP A 96 -17.02 22.00 -0.40
C ASP A 96 -17.43 21.73 -1.85
N ALA A 97 -16.87 22.48 -2.79
CA ALA A 97 -17.08 22.22 -4.21
C ALA A 97 -16.50 20.84 -4.60
N PRO A 98 -17.15 20.10 -5.52
CA PRO A 98 -16.60 18.85 -6.05
C PRO A 98 -15.20 19.02 -6.64
N VAL A 99 -14.27 18.16 -6.25
CA VAL A 99 -12.88 18.15 -6.70
C VAL A 99 -12.30 16.74 -6.55
N ALA A 100 -11.44 16.34 -7.49
CA ALA A 100 -10.71 15.08 -7.37
C ALA A 100 -9.77 15.11 -6.16
N GLY A 101 -9.63 13.98 -5.47
CA GLY A 101 -8.63 13.84 -4.42
C GLY A 101 -7.20 13.90 -4.99
N PRO A 102 -6.21 14.35 -4.20
CA PRO A 102 -4.83 14.46 -4.67
C PRO A 102 -4.29 13.08 -5.05
N ASP A 103 -3.71 12.94 -6.25
CA ASP A 103 -3.02 11.74 -6.69
C ASP A 103 -1.69 11.52 -5.95
N LEU A 104 -1.03 10.40 -6.22
CA LEU A 104 0.23 10.05 -5.55
C LEU A 104 1.30 11.14 -5.69
N LEU A 105 1.51 11.65 -6.91
CA LEU A 105 2.52 12.68 -7.17
C LEU A 105 2.20 13.99 -6.44
N THR A 106 0.93 14.40 -6.44
CA THR A 106 0.44 15.59 -5.72
C THR A 106 0.66 15.45 -4.22
N ARG A 107 0.41 14.26 -3.65
CA ARG A 107 0.72 14.00 -2.23
C ARG A 107 2.21 14.09 -1.95
N MET A 108 3.08 13.56 -2.81
CA MET A 108 4.53 13.69 -2.60
C MET A 108 4.98 15.15 -2.65
N ARG A 109 4.43 15.95 -3.57
CA ARG A 109 4.70 17.39 -3.69
C ARG A 109 4.36 18.18 -2.43
N SER A 110 3.47 17.67 -1.58
CA SER A 110 3.14 18.31 -0.29
C SER A 110 4.14 18.05 0.85
N THR A 111 5.10 17.11 0.69
CA THR A 111 6.01 16.70 1.77
C THR A 111 7.22 17.61 2.00
N ALA A 112 7.38 18.69 1.20
CA ALA A 112 8.56 19.57 1.17
C ALA A 112 9.91 18.88 0.87
N LEU A 113 9.89 17.59 0.54
CA LEU A 113 11.05 16.82 0.11
C LEU A 113 11.23 16.92 -1.42
N PRO A 114 12.48 16.87 -1.92
CA PRO A 114 12.72 16.81 -3.36
C PRO A 114 12.12 15.56 -3.97
N ILE A 115 11.69 15.66 -5.23
CA ILE A 115 11.08 14.57 -5.98
C ILE A 115 11.82 14.42 -7.31
N ARG A 116 12.31 13.21 -7.59
CA ARG A 116 12.80 12.80 -8.89
C ARG A 116 11.73 11.98 -9.60
N ILE A 117 11.38 12.40 -10.80
CA ILE A 117 10.56 11.60 -11.72
C ILE A 117 11.51 10.61 -12.42
N CYS A 118 11.20 9.32 -12.35
CA CYS A 118 11.98 8.24 -12.95
C CYS A 118 11.29 7.78 -14.24
N HIS A 119 12.04 7.80 -15.34
CA HIS A 119 11.52 7.43 -16.66
C HIS A 119 11.93 6.00 -17.06
N PRO A 120 11.13 5.32 -17.90
CA PRO A 120 11.41 3.92 -18.28
C PRO A 120 12.76 3.72 -19.00
N HIS A 121 13.24 4.73 -19.75
CA HIS A 121 14.48 4.64 -20.50
C HIS A 121 15.75 4.88 -19.65
N GLU A 122 15.59 5.31 -18.40
CA GLU A 122 16.69 5.51 -17.46
C GLU A 122 17.00 4.21 -16.70
N THR A 123 18.15 4.16 -16.01
CA THR A 123 18.49 3.05 -15.11
C THR A 123 17.41 2.80 -14.07
N ASP A 124 17.23 1.54 -13.66
CA ASP A 124 16.17 1.12 -12.75
C ASP A 124 16.51 1.48 -11.30
N ARG A 125 16.33 2.76 -10.95
CA ARG A 125 16.63 3.24 -9.61
C ARG A 125 15.78 2.57 -8.54
N PHE A 126 14.55 2.17 -8.86
CA PHE A 126 13.69 1.45 -7.93
C PHE A 126 14.33 0.10 -7.59
N GLU A 127 14.75 -0.65 -8.60
CA GLU A 127 15.44 -1.92 -8.39
C GLU A 127 16.77 -1.76 -7.66
N GLU A 128 17.60 -0.77 -8.04
CA GLU A 128 18.87 -0.46 -7.35
C GLU A 128 18.70 -0.19 -5.84
N LEU A 129 17.50 0.26 -5.44
CA LEU A 129 17.15 0.62 -4.06
C LEU A 129 16.29 -0.42 -3.35
N GLY A 130 16.14 -1.61 -3.95
CA GLY A 130 15.52 -2.78 -3.33
C GLY A 130 14.01 -2.87 -3.50
N TRP A 131 13.46 -2.35 -4.61
CA TRP A 131 12.02 -2.43 -4.88
C TRP A 131 11.50 -3.86 -4.92
N SER A 132 12.20 -4.77 -5.59
CA SER A 132 11.79 -6.18 -5.68
C SER A 132 11.75 -6.84 -4.31
N GLU A 133 12.68 -6.54 -3.42
CA GLU A 133 12.69 -7.02 -2.03
C GLU A 133 11.50 -6.50 -1.24
N VAL A 134 11.13 -5.21 -1.38
CA VAL A 134 9.92 -4.66 -0.75
C VAL A 134 8.66 -5.35 -1.27
N ILE A 135 8.56 -5.57 -2.57
CA ILE A 135 7.41 -6.28 -3.14
C ILE A 135 7.38 -7.74 -2.71
N GLU A 136 8.53 -8.39 -2.57
CA GLU A 136 8.62 -9.77 -2.07
C GLU A 136 8.21 -9.87 -0.60
N GLU A 137 8.71 -8.99 0.27
CA GLU A 137 8.27 -8.88 1.66
C GLU A 137 6.74 -8.70 1.75
N ALA A 138 6.17 -7.84 0.90
CA ALA A 138 4.74 -7.59 0.89
C ALA A 138 3.92 -8.78 0.36
N ARG A 139 4.52 -9.63 -0.49
CA ARG A 139 3.91 -10.83 -1.07
C ARG A 139 3.98 -12.02 -0.12
N THR A 140 5.14 -12.27 0.49
CA THR A 140 5.39 -13.46 1.32
C THR A 140 5.09 -13.21 2.79
N GLY A 141 5.20 -11.96 3.23
CA GLY A 141 5.16 -11.58 4.63
C GLY A 141 6.48 -11.82 5.36
N GLU A 142 7.52 -12.33 4.71
CA GLU A 142 8.82 -12.61 5.35
C GLU A 142 9.70 -11.38 5.31
N ILE A 143 10.03 -10.83 6.49
CA ILE A 143 10.81 -9.60 6.61
C ILE A 143 12.02 -9.84 7.50
N ALA A 144 13.20 -9.97 6.90
CA ALA A 144 14.44 -10.17 7.63
C ALA A 144 14.90 -8.89 8.35
N PHE A 145 15.51 -9.05 9.53
CA PHE A 145 16.25 -7.99 10.22
C PHE A 145 17.49 -8.56 10.91
N ALA A 146 18.38 -7.70 11.42
CA ALA A 146 19.59 -8.16 12.09
C ALA A 146 19.23 -8.99 13.34
N GLY A 147 19.50 -10.29 13.30
CA GLY A 147 19.27 -11.23 14.40
C GLY A 147 17.91 -11.94 14.41
N GLY A 148 17.05 -11.70 13.42
CA GLY A 148 15.74 -12.35 13.35
C GLY A 148 14.96 -12.06 12.06
N ALA A 149 13.70 -12.45 12.05
CA ALA A 149 12.75 -12.16 10.98
C ALA A 149 11.36 -11.89 11.57
N LEU A 150 10.56 -11.11 10.85
CA LEU A 150 9.14 -10.98 11.10
C LEU A 150 8.37 -11.85 10.10
N ARG A 151 7.28 -12.46 10.56
CA ARG A 151 6.25 -13.03 9.70
C ARG A 151 5.00 -12.15 9.74
N MET A 152 4.76 -11.44 8.66
CA MET A 152 3.60 -10.58 8.47
C MET A 152 2.45 -11.35 7.86
N ALA A 153 1.25 -11.23 8.45
CA ALA A 153 0.02 -11.75 7.88
C ALA A 153 -1.03 -10.63 7.79
N VAL A 154 -1.63 -10.47 6.60
CA VAL A 154 -2.77 -9.57 6.39
C VAL A 154 -4.06 -10.35 6.65
N THR A 155 -4.87 -9.89 7.60
CA THR A 155 -6.18 -10.49 7.90
C THR A 155 -7.30 -9.46 7.73
N PRO A 156 -8.58 -9.88 7.62
CA PRO A 156 -9.70 -8.95 7.53
C PRO A 156 -9.83 -7.98 8.73
N ALA A 157 -9.36 -8.40 9.91
CA ALA A 157 -9.46 -7.62 11.14
C ALA A 157 -8.24 -6.70 11.35
N MET A 158 -7.04 -7.22 11.10
CA MET A 158 -5.77 -6.53 11.38
C MET A 158 -4.60 -7.12 10.59
N THR A 159 -3.51 -6.35 10.47
CA THR A 159 -2.21 -6.92 10.08
C THR A 159 -1.50 -7.42 11.33
N VAL A 160 -0.94 -8.62 11.29
CA VAL A 160 -0.26 -9.23 12.43
C VAL A 160 1.19 -9.53 12.07
N PHE A 161 2.10 -9.34 13.02
CA PHE A 161 3.51 -9.70 12.93
C PHE A 161 3.84 -10.72 14.03
N ASP A 162 4.43 -11.84 13.63
CA ASP A 162 5.09 -12.80 14.52
C ASP A 162 6.62 -12.60 14.45
N VAL A 163 7.34 -12.94 15.52
CA VAL A 163 8.76 -12.65 15.69
C VAL A 163 9.55 -13.94 15.88
N ASP A 164 10.44 -14.22 14.92
CA ASP A 164 11.43 -15.30 15.02
C ASP A 164 12.85 -14.73 15.14
N GLY A 165 13.72 -15.42 15.87
CA GLY A 165 15.14 -15.07 15.89
C GLY A 165 15.95 -15.86 16.91
N SER A 166 17.26 -15.60 16.91
CA SER A 166 18.24 -16.31 17.74
C SER A 166 18.92 -15.42 18.78
N LEU A 167 18.60 -14.13 18.80
CA LEU A 167 19.08 -13.21 19.83
C LEU A 167 18.50 -13.56 21.22
N PRO A 168 19.16 -13.14 22.32
CA PRO A 168 18.54 -13.17 23.64
C PRO A 168 17.16 -12.48 23.62
N VAL A 169 16.16 -13.08 24.27
CA VAL A 169 14.73 -12.71 24.16
C VAL A 169 14.48 -11.20 24.27
N ASP A 170 15.04 -10.53 25.29
CA ASP A 170 14.87 -9.09 25.48
C ASP A 170 15.45 -8.27 24.30
N GLN A 171 16.60 -8.69 23.76
CA GLN A 171 17.24 -8.03 22.62
C GLN A 171 16.49 -8.30 21.33
N LEU A 172 16.00 -9.54 21.14
CA LEU A 172 15.18 -9.92 20.00
C LEU A 172 13.91 -9.07 19.94
N ALA A 173 13.21 -8.92 21.07
CA ALA A 173 11.96 -8.16 21.12
C ALA A 173 12.17 -6.68 20.77
N VAL A 174 13.23 -6.04 21.27
CA VAL A 174 13.56 -4.65 20.95
C VAL A 174 13.96 -4.48 19.47
N ALA A 175 14.77 -5.40 18.93
CA ALA A 175 15.16 -5.36 17.52
C ALA A 175 13.94 -5.56 16.59
N ALA A 176 13.08 -6.52 16.94
CA ALA A 176 11.84 -6.80 16.23
C ALA A 176 10.87 -5.61 16.29
N ALA A 177 10.79 -4.90 17.41
CA ALA A 177 9.95 -3.72 17.55
C ALA A 177 10.35 -2.64 16.54
N GLY A 178 11.64 -2.31 16.49
CA GLY A 178 12.15 -1.37 15.48
C GLY A 178 11.94 -1.88 14.05
N ALA A 179 12.10 -3.18 13.80
CA ALA A 179 11.86 -3.76 12.48
C ALA A 179 10.38 -3.67 12.06
N ALA A 180 9.46 -3.98 12.96
CA ALA A 180 8.02 -3.94 12.71
C ALA A 180 7.54 -2.50 12.47
N ALA A 181 8.00 -1.53 13.27
CA ALA A 181 7.72 -0.12 13.06
C ALA A 181 8.17 0.37 11.66
N ARG A 182 9.39 0.00 11.25
CA ARG A 182 9.89 0.32 9.90
C ARG A 182 9.11 -0.39 8.80
N ALA A 183 8.72 -1.65 8.99
CA ALA A 183 7.89 -2.38 8.05
C ALA A 183 6.50 -1.74 7.88
N ILE A 184 5.87 -1.30 8.99
CA ILE A 184 4.59 -0.58 8.98
C ILE A 184 4.67 0.68 8.12
N VAL A 185 5.75 1.45 8.26
CA VAL A 185 6.00 2.67 7.50
C VAL A 185 6.30 2.37 6.03
N ARG A 186 7.19 1.41 5.79
CA ARG A 186 7.65 1.00 4.46
C ARG A 186 6.51 0.51 3.58
N HIS A 187 5.61 -0.28 4.15
CA HIS A 187 4.49 -0.92 3.43
C HIS A 187 3.18 -0.13 3.47
N ASP A 188 3.19 1.07 4.06
CA ASP A 188 2.00 1.91 4.30
C ASP A 188 0.87 1.20 5.06
N ILE A 189 1.23 0.44 6.09
CA ILE A 189 0.28 -0.33 6.90
C ILE A 189 -0.44 0.62 7.84
N GLY A 190 -1.77 0.48 7.89
CA GLY A 190 -2.64 1.23 8.77
C GLY A 190 -3.84 0.40 9.24
N GLY A 191 -4.60 0.94 10.19
CA GLY A 191 -5.71 0.26 10.83
C GLY A 191 -5.27 -0.40 12.13
N SER A 192 -5.87 -1.54 12.44
CA SER A 192 -5.45 -2.37 13.58
C SER A 192 -4.24 -3.20 13.17
N ILE A 193 -3.21 -3.18 14.01
CA ILE A 193 -1.95 -3.88 13.82
C ILE A 193 -1.62 -4.60 15.12
N GLY A 194 -1.16 -5.84 15.04
CA GLY A 194 -0.75 -6.65 16.18
C GLY A 194 0.68 -7.12 16.01
N ILE A 195 1.45 -7.11 17.09
CA ILE A 195 2.80 -7.66 17.10
C ILE A 195 2.89 -8.63 18.26
N ASP A 196 3.20 -9.88 17.95
CA ASP A 196 3.39 -10.96 18.91
C ASP A 196 4.90 -11.10 19.19
N PHE A 197 5.34 -10.54 20.31
CA PHE A 197 6.71 -10.63 20.76
C PHE A 197 6.92 -11.86 21.64
N PRO A 198 8.15 -12.38 21.75
CA PRO A 198 8.47 -13.38 22.76
C PRO A 198 8.10 -12.91 24.17
N THR A 199 7.68 -13.84 25.03
CA THR A 199 7.27 -13.52 26.41
C THR A 199 8.41 -12.88 27.20
N LEU A 200 8.20 -11.63 27.64
CA LEU A 200 9.15 -10.86 28.46
C LEU A 200 8.76 -10.87 29.94
N SER A 201 9.70 -11.21 30.83
CA SER A 201 9.46 -11.27 32.27
C SER A 201 9.57 -9.90 32.97
N GLY A 202 10.46 -9.04 32.49
CA GLY A 202 10.77 -7.75 33.12
C GLY A 202 9.89 -6.58 32.65
N ARG A 203 9.50 -5.68 33.57
CA ARG A 203 8.85 -4.40 33.19
C ARG A 203 9.78 -3.52 32.35
N GLY A 204 11.08 -3.51 32.63
CA GLY A 204 12.07 -2.74 31.87
C GLY A 204 12.18 -3.17 30.41
N ALA A 205 12.25 -4.48 30.14
CA ALA A 205 12.29 -5.01 28.78
C ALA A 205 11.02 -4.66 27.98
N ARG A 206 9.84 -4.76 28.62
CA ARG A 206 8.56 -4.35 28.01
C ARG A 206 8.51 -2.85 27.67
N GLN A 207 9.08 -2.01 28.53
CA GLN A 207 9.18 -0.58 28.26
C GLN A 207 10.15 -0.30 27.10
N ALA A 208 11.29 -0.98 27.03
CA ALA A 208 12.24 -0.81 25.94
C ALA A 208 11.66 -1.17 24.56
N VAL A 209 10.80 -2.20 24.49
CA VAL A 209 10.03 -2.54 23.27
C VAL A 209 9.10 -1.40 22.86
N ALA A 210 8.35 -0.86 23.83
CA ALA A 210 7.47 0.28 23.63
C ALA A 210 8.24 1.52 23.13
N ASP A 211 9.37 1.84 23.76
CA ASP A 211 10.22 2.96 23.38
C ASP A 211 10.80 2.78 21.97
N ALA A 212 11.15 1.55 21.58
CA ALA A 212 11.63 1.23 20.24
C ALA A 212 10.55 1.41 19.15
N ILE A 213 9.28 1.07 19.45
CA ILE A 213 8.16 1.40 18.55
C ILE A 213 8.00 2.91 18.44
N ASP A 214 7.96 3.63 19.56
CA ASP A 214 7.73 5.07 19.57
C ASP A 214 8.82 5.86 18.85
N ALA A 215 10.07 5.39 18.93
CA ALA A 215 11.19 6.00 18.24
C ALA A 215 11.16 5.76 16.71
N ALA A 216 10.65 4.61 16.27
CA ALA A 216 10.73 4.19 14.86
C ALA A 216 9.42 4.40 14.07
N LEU A 217 8.27 4.50 14.72
CA LEU A 217 6.97 4.68 14.09
C LEU A 217 6.52 6.15 14.21
N PRO A 218 6.31 6.87 13.09
CA PRO A 218 5.85 8.26 13.15
C PRO A 218 4.40 8.37 13.65
N GLN A 219 4.14 9.36 14.50
CA GLN A 219 2.79 9.78 14.89
C GLN A 219 1.98 10.29 13.67
N PRO A 220 0.64 10.16 13.66
CA PRO A 220 -0.21 9.67 14.74
C PRO A 220 -0.37 8.15 14.77
N PHE A 221 -0.21 7.54 15.94
CA PHE A 221 -0.68 6.19 16.27
C PHE A 221 -0.97 6.07 17.76
N GLU A 222 -1.83 5.12 18.11
CA GLU A 222 -2.04 4.69 19.48
C GLU A 222 -1.50 3.27 19.63
N ARG A 223 -0.98 2.92 20.81
CA ARG A 223 -0.59 1.55 21.11
C ARG A 223 -0.93 1.14 22.53
N THR A 224 -1.15 -0.14 22.75
CA THR A 224 -1.25 -0.70 24.09
C THR A 224 0.15 -0.83 24.72
N ALA A 225 0.19 -1.04 26.04
CA ALA A 225 1.36 -1.64 26.66
C ALA A 225 1.54 -3.09 26.17
N LEU A 226 2.75 -3.62 26.27
CA LEU A 226 2.99 -5.05 26.04
C LEU A 226 2.30 -5.87 27.14
N ASN A 227 1.35 -6.71 26.75
CA ASN A 227 0.59 -7.50 27.72
C ASN A 227 1.42 -8.67 28.29
N GLY A 228 0.84 -9.42 29.23
CA GLY A 228 1.52 -10.55 29.88
C GLY A 228 1.83 -11.74 28.96
N PHE A 229 1.27 -11.74 27.75
CA PHE A 229 1.45 -12.77 26.73
C PHE A 229 2.37 -12.33 25.59
N GLY A 230 2.99 -11.14 25.66
CA GLY A 230 3.90 -10.66 24.62
C GLY A 230 3.21 -9.93 23.47
N PHE A 231 1.91 -9.67 23.53
CA PHE A 231 1.19 -9.01 22.44
C PHE A 231 1.06 -7.49 22.66
N MET A 232 1.31 -6.73 21.59
CA MET A 232 1.06 -5.30 21.50
C MET A 232 0.12 -4.99 20.34
N GLN A 233 -0.93 -4.20 20.60
CA GLN A 233 -1.79 -3.66 19.55
C GLN A 233 -1.41 -2.21 19.23
N ILE A 234 -1.34 -1.89 17.95
CA ILE A 234 -1.14 -0.54 17.41
C ILE A 234 -2.35 -0.18 16.55
N ILE A 235 -2.89 1.02 16.74
CA ILE A 235 -3.93 1.61 15.90
C ILE A 235 -3.34 2.80 15.16
N ARG A 236 -3.32 2.73 13.83
CA ARG A 236 -2.84 3.80 12.96
C ARG A 236 -3.92 4.21 11.98
N ARG A 237 -3.97 5.50 11.61
CA ARG A 237 -4.96 5.98 10.64
C ARG A 237 -4.83 5.22 9.32
N ARG A 238 -5.93 4.63 8.85
CA ARG A 238 -6.00 3.92 7.58
C ARG A 238 -6.77 4.74 6.55
N THR A 239 -6.06 5.28 5.56
CA THR A 239 -6.67 6.08 4.48
C THR A 239 -6.83 5.31 3.18
N ARG A 240 -6.03 4.27 2.97
CA ARG A 240 -5.92 3.46 1.75
C ARG A 240 -5.45 2.04 2.08
N ALA A 241 -5.44 1.18 1.07
CA ALA A 241 -4.89 -0.17 1.20
C ALA A 241 -3.37 -0.12 1.27
N SER A 242 -2.78 -0.94 2.14
CA SER A 242 -1.33 -1.11 2.20
C SER A 242 -0.83 -1.91 0.99
N ILE A 243 0.48 -1.89 0.73
CA ILE A 243 1.07 -2.66 -0.38
C ILE A 243 0.74 -4.17 -0.26
N PRO A 244 0.89 -4.83 0.91
CA PRO A 244 0.50 -6.22 1.09
C PRO A 244 -0.99 -6.48 0.79
N GLU A 245 -1.87 -5.56 1.17
CA GLU A 245 -3.32 -5.68 0.89
C GLU A 245 -3.62 -5.57 -0.61
N LEU A 246 -2.95 -4.65 -1.32
CA LEU A 246 -3.09 -4.50 -2.76
C LEU A 246 -2.60 -5.74 -3.51
N ILE A 247 -1.47 -6.31 -3.09
CA ILE A 247 -0.93 -7.54 -3.68
C ILE A 247 -1.85 -8.73 -3.41
N ALA A 248 -2.28 -8.91 -2.15
CA ALA A 248 -3.17 -10.03 -1.79
C ALA A 248 -4.52 -9.97 -2.52
N ALA A 249 -5.01 -8.77 -2.84
CA ALA A 249 -6.27 -8.56 -3.54
C ALA A 249 -6.24 -8.95 -5.01
N ASP A 250 -5.14 -8.66 -5.72
CA ASP A 250 -4.98 -8.98 -7.14
C ASP A 250 -3.52 -9.38 -7.42
N PRO A 251 -3.08 -10.59 -7.00
CA PRO A 251 -1.69 -11.02 -7.17
C PRO A 251 -1.27 -11.02 -8.65
N ALA A 252 -2.15 -11.51 -9.52
CA ALA A 252 -1.91 -11.53 -10.97
C ALA A 252 -1.84 -10.11 -11.55
N GLY A 253 -2.66 -9.16 -11.07
CA GLY A 253 -2.56 -7.77 -11.50
C GLY A 253 -1.27 -7.10 -11.04
N ALA A 254 -0.83 -7.35 -9.80
CA ALA A 254 0.44 -6.84 -9.29
C ALA A 254 1.64 -7.37 -10.08
N GLU A 255 1.68 -8.68 -10.33
CA GLU A 255 2.71 -9.31 -11.17
C GLU A 255 2.65 -8.81 -12.62
N LEU A 256 1.46 -8.66 -13.20
CA LEU A 256 1.30 -8.14 -14.56
C LEU A 256 1.82 -6.71 -14.70
N ARG A 257 1.53 -5.81 -13.75
CA ARG A 257 2.07 -4.44 -13.76
C ARG A 257 3.60 -4.43 -13.62
N ALA A 258 4.17 -5.35 -12.84
CA ALA A 258 5.62 -5.53 -12.77
C ALA A 258 6.21 -6.03 -14.10
N GLU A 259 5.57 -6.98 -14.79
CA GLU A 259 5.99 -7.46 -16.11
C GLU A 259 5.91 -6.36 -17.17
N LEU A 260 4.80 -5.63 -17.24
CA LEU A 260 4.64 -4.53 -18.19
C LEU A 260 5.72 -3.47 -17.99
N ARG A 261 6.11 -3.20 -16.72
CA ARG A 261 7.23 -2.31 -16.40
C ARG A 261 8.56 -2.88 -16.90
N ARG A 262 8.83 -4.17 -16.70
CA ARG A 262 10.05 -4.80 -17.24
C ARG A 262 10.14 -4.65 -18.75
N ILE A 263 9.03 -4.90 -19.45
CA ILE A 263 8.94 -4.81 -20.92
C ILE A 263 9.19 -3.38 -21.39
N GLU A 264 8.57 -2.38 -20.74
CA GLU A 264 8.73 -0.96 -21.05
C GLU A 264 10.20 -0.49 -20.96
N ARG A 265 11.03 -1.20 -20.19
CA ARG A 265 12.44 -0.87 -19.93
C ARG A 265 13.42 -1.62 -20.84
N VAL A 266 12.95 -2.54 -21.69
CA VAL A 266 13.82 -3.27 -22.62
C VAL A 266 14.26 -2.32 -23.74
N PRO A 267 15.58 -2.09 -23.93
CA PRO A 267 16.06 -1.25 -25.01
C PRO A 267 15.81 -1.89 -26.38
N PRO A 268 15.58 -1.10 -27.45
CA PRO A 268 15.46 -1.62 -28.80
C PRO A 268 16.73 -2.36 -29.28
N PRO A 269 16.59 -3.46 -30.05
CA PRO A 269 15.34 -4.11 -30.44
C PRO A 269 14.78 -4.98 -29.31
N ALA A 270 13.62 -4.62 -28.79
CA ALA A 270 12.88 -5.43 -27.84
C ALA A 270 12.19 -6.59 -28.58
N PRO A 271 12.00 -7.77 -27.94
CA PRO A 271 11.30 -8.87 -28.56
C PRO A 271 9.81 -8.53 -28.77
N ASP A 272 9.26 -8.91 -29.92
CA ASP A 272 7.82 -8.71 -30.20
C ASP A 272 6.93 -9.69 -29.44
N THR A 273 7.47 -10.84 -28.99
CA THR A 273 6.71 -11.88 -28.27
C THR A 273 7.19 -12.02 -26.83
N HIS A 274 6.25 -11.92 -25.89
CA HIS A 274 6.48 -12.12 -24.46
C HIS A 274 5.69 -13.33 -23.95
N MET A 275 6.39 -14.24 -23.28
CA MET A 275 5.77 -15.41 -22.65
C MET A 275 5.28 -15.04 -21.24
N MET A 276 4.03 -15.36 -20.94
CA MET A 276 3.41 -15.10 -19.63
C MET A 276 2.68 -16.35 -19.12
N SER A 277 2.48 -16.43 -17.81
CA SER A 277 1.65 -17.49 -17.23
C SER A 277 0.17 -17.29 -17.57
N ALA A 278 -0.61 -18.38 -17.57
CA ALA A 278 -2.06 -18.34 -17.84
C ALA A 278 -2.83 -17.31 -16.97
N PRO A 279 -2.57 -17.18 -15.65
CA PRO A 279 -3.21 -16.16 -14.82
C PRO A 279 -2.96 -14.74 -15.31
N LEU A 280 -1.73 -14.41 -15.72
CA LEU A 280 -1.39 -13.08 -16.23
C LEU A 280 -2.10 -12.78 -17.54
N LEU A 281 -2.15 -13.74 -18.48
CA LEU A 281 -2.89 -13.56 -19.74
C LEU A 281 -4.39 -13.33 -19.50
N ARG A 282 -5.00 -14.08 -18.59
CA ARG A 282 -6.42 -13.85 -18.22
C ARG A 282 -6.64 -12.48 -17.58
N ARG A 283 -5.69 -12.00 -16.78
CA ARG A 283 -5.76 -10.67 -16.16
C ARG A 283 -5.55 -9.55 -17.19
N LEU A 284 -4.63 -9.74 -18.13
CA LEU A 284 -4.34 -8.82 -19.23
C LEU A 284 -5.53 -8.68 -20.18
N ALA A 285 -6.23 -9.78 -20.50
CA ALA A 285 -7.43 -9.76 -21.32
C ALA A 285 -8.57 -8.90 -20.74
N ARG A 286 -8.56 -8.64 -19.43
CA ARG A 286 -9.50 -7.73 -18.73
C ARG A 286 -9.05 -6.27 -18.69
N SER A 287 -7.84 -5.98 -19.15
CA SER A 287 -7.23 -4.65 -19.18
C SER A 287 -6.58 -4.37 -20.54
N PRO A 288 -7.35 -4.37 -21.65
CA PRO A 288 -6.81 -4.07 -22.98
C PRO A 288 -6.13 -2.69 -23.04
N GLU A 289 -6.59 -1.73 -22.23
CA GLU A 289 -6.02 -0.38 -22.12
C GLU A 289 -4.56 -0.37 -21.66
N TRP A 290 -4.10 -1.39 -20.92
CA TRP A 290 -2.69 -1.49 -20.51
C TRP A 290 -1.77 -1.88 -21.67
N VAL A 291 -2.25 -2.71 -22.60
CA VAL A 291 -1.50 -3.07 -23.81
C VAL A 291 -1.41 -1.86 -24.74
N GLU A 292 -2.52 -1.12 -24.88
CA GLU A 292 -2.55 0.12 -25.67
C GLU A 292 -1.58 1.17 -25.09
N GLU A 293 -1.54 1.33 -23.77
CA GLU A 293 -0.56 2.18 -23.09
C GLU A 293 0.87 1.73 -23.37
N LEU A 294 1.15 0.43 -23.23
CA LEU A 294 2.47 -0.12 -23.49
C LEU A 294 2.93 0.18 -24.92
N HIS A 295 2.08 -0.10 -25.93
CA HIS A 295 2.38 0.19 -27.33
C HIS A 295 2.62 1.68 -27.59
N ARG A 296 1.85 2.56 -26.94
CA ARG A 296 2.05 4.01 -27.06
C ARG A 296 3.42 4.44 -26.53
N ARG A 297 3.89 3.83 -25.45
CA ARG A 297 5.15 4.18 -24.79
C ARG A 297 6.38 3.55 -25.45
N THR A 298 6.26 2.35 -25.99
CA THR A 298 7.39 1.62 -26.60
C THR A 298 7.46 1.77 -28.12
N GLY A 299 6.40 2.26 -28.77
CA GLY A 299 6.31 2.36 -30.23
C GLY A 299 6.25 1.02 -30.95
N GLY A 300 6.12 -0.09 -30.20
CA GLY A 300 6.20 -1.45 -30.71
C GLY A 300 4.85 -2.16 -30.81
N ARG A 301 4.89 -3.37 -31.38
CA ARG A 301 3.78 -4.33 -31.36
C ARG A 301 4.21 -5.49 -30.47
N THR A 302 3.58 -5.62 -29.32
CA THR A 302 3.84 -6.74 -28.38
C THR A 302 2.73 -7.78 -28.49
N GLN A 303 3.13 -9.04 -28.57
CA GLN A 303 2.26 -10.20 -28.50
C GLN A 303 2.54 -10.96 -27.22
N PHE A 304 1.48 -11.29 -26.49
CA PHE A 304 1.57 -12.07 -25.25
C PHE A 304 1.09 -13.50 -25.51
N VAL A 305 1.93 -14.48 -25.20
CA VAL A 305 1.64 -15.92 -25.40
C VAL A 305 1.82 -16.69 -24.11
N GLU A 306 1.12 -17.81 -23.98
CA GLU A 306 1.19 -18.64 -22.77
C GLU A 306 2.52 -19.40 -22.71
N ARG A 307 3.20 -19.32 -21.56
CA ARG A 307 4.37 -20.13 -21.27
C ARG A 307 3.93 -21.59 -21.11
N ARG A 308 4.37 -22.44 -22.03
CA ARG A 308 4.15 -23.90 -21.98
C ARG A 308 4.94 -24.54 -20.84
#